data_AF-A0A843DX25-F1
#
_entry.id   AF-A0A843DX25-F1
#
_cell.length_a   1.000
_cell.length_b   1.000
_cell.length_c   1.000
_cell.angle_alpha   90.00
_cell.angle_beta   90.00
_cell.angle_gamma   90.00
#
_symmetry.space_group_name_H-M   'P 1'
#
loop_
_entity.id
_entity.type
_entity.pdbx_description
1 polymer ?
#
loop_
_entity_poly.entity_id
_entity_poly.type
_entity_poly.pdbx_seq_one_letter_code
_entity_poly.pdbx_strand_id
1 'polypeptide(L)'
;MTDIRIIVNGETRTVPAGTTLSALLPGHPAGATVVLLKPGSVSKEKTSHLRLKTTAGDIVVEVAKGVSFPIAEDSVESLRVHFEDKNAAAFGPFAADFVPAVEEHRYARGDVCLGCGGYDAKTAYLMFCRTEHKADHGAAKDGGVIGRVIFGLGIMNRWKNGDRITKIEQVFSSVDASDAEAVTDLSHEVEDGMQIFSTLTITAEGYRENHEEISTHAAESVDHMLFRLRDRTFDIDRSASTYIRDHAEGKLYVPQELQKPRREGVVTARTAGKGSGAIY
;
A
#
# COMPACT_ATOMS: atom_id res chain seq x y z
N MET A 1 0.78 41.96 -1.57
CA MET A 1 -0.04 40.76 -1.35
C MET A 1 0.91 39.68 -0.86
N THR A 2 0.55 38.95 0.19
CA THR A 2 1.38 37.86 0.70
C THR A 2 1.14 36.65 -0.18
N ASP A 3 2.20 36.04 -0.69
CA ASP A 3 2.10 34.80 -1.44
C ASP A 3 2.05 33.61 -0.48
N ILE A 4 1.26 32.60 -0.83
CA ILE A 4 1.08 31.35 -0.10
C ILE A 4 1.45 30.17 -0.99
N ARG A 5 1.88 29.08 -0.37
CA ARG A 5 2.31 27.86 -1.06
C ARG A 5 1.25 26.78 -0.90
N ILE A 6 0.75 26.27 -2.02
CA ILE A 6 -0.26 25.19 -2.05
C ILE A 6 0.25 23.99 -2.85
N ILE A 7 -0.45 22.86 -2.75
CA ILE A 7 -0.19 21.65 -3.54
C ILE A 7 -1.45 21.28 -4.29
N VAL A 8 -1.44 21.33 -5.62
CA VAL A 8 -2.59 20.99 -6.46
C VAL A 8 -2.28 19.71 -7.24
N ASN A 9 -3.04 18.64 -7.00
CA ASN A 9 -2.83 17.32 -7.61
C ASN A 9 -1.36 16.84 -7.53
N GLY A 10 -0.68 17.12 -6.41
CA GLY A 10 0.72 16.79 -6.17
C GLY A 10 1.75 17.82 -6.67
N GLU A 11 1.34 18.84 -7.42
CA GLU A 11 2.22 19.91 -7.91
C GLU A 11 2.24 21.09 -6.93
N THR A 12 3.44 21.51 -6.50
CA THR A 12 3.58 22.73 -5.67
C THR A 12 3.36 23.99 -6.50
N ARG A 13 2.55 24.92 -5.99
CA ARG A 13 2.32 26.24 -6.60
C ARG A 13 2.41 27.35 -5.56
N THR A 14 2.85 28.53 -6.00
CA THR A 14 2.83 29.76 -5.19
C THR A 14 1.78 30.69 -5.76
N VAL A 15 0.82 31.12 -4.94
CA VAL A 15 -0.32 31.96 -5.37
C VAL A 15 -0.56 33.10 -4.39
N PRO A 16 -1.18 34.21 -4.81
CA PRO A 16 -1.56 35.28 -3.89
C PRO A 16 -2.54 34.77 -2.83
N ALA A 17 -2.41 35.21 -1.58
CA ALA A 17 -3.42 34.99 -0.55
C ALA A 17 -4.79 35.54 -1.00
N GLY A 18 -5.87 34.81 -0.68
CA GLY A 18 -7.23 35.08 -1.15
C GLY A 18 -7.55 34.50 -2.54
N THR A 19 -6.65 33.71 -3.13
CA THR A 19 -6.94 32.97 -4.37
C THR A 19 -8.06 31.94 -4.10
N THR A 20 -9.03 31.82 -4.99
CA THR A 20 -10.14 30.86 -4.88
C THR A 20 -9.88 29.57 -5.65
N LEU A 21 -10.59 28.49 -5.31
CA LEU A 21 -10.56 27.24 -6.08
C LEU A 21 -10.95 27.45 -7.56
N SER A 22 -11.90 28.33 -7.86
CA SER A 22 -12.32 28.64 -9.23
C SER A 22 -11.20 29.28 -10.07
N ALA A 23 -10.33 30.08 -9.44
CA ALA A 23 -9.15 30.66 -10.10
C ALA A 23 -8.05 29.60 -10.31
N LEU A 24 -7.91 28.64 -9.38
CA LEU A 24 -6.92 27.57 -9.45
C LEU A 24 -7.27 26.45 -10.43
N LEU A 25 -8.57 26.17 -10.56
CA LEU A 25 -9.12 25.05 -11.31
C LEU A 25 -10.05 25.56 -12.42
N PRO A 26 -9.52 26.28 -13.43
CA PRO A 26 -10.33 26.85 -14.49
C PRO A 26 -11.01 25.72 -15.30
N GLY A 27 -12.33 25.79 -15.43
CA GLY A 27 -13.11 24.80 -16.18
C GLY A 27 -13.39 23.50 -15.41
N HIS A 28 -13.17 23.47 -14.09
CA HIS A 28 -13.59 22.33 -13.26
C HIS A 28 -15.09 22.03 -13.42
N PRO A 29 -15.51 20.77 -13.66
CA PRO A 29 -16.91 20.44 -13.90
C PRO A 29 -17.82 20.88 -12.75
N ALA A 30 -18.97 21.46 -13.09
CA ALA A 30 -19.94 21.87 -12.09
C ALA A 30 -20.46 20.65 -11.31
N GLY A 31 -20.45 20.76 -9.97
CA GLY A 31 -20.88 19.67 -9.08
C GLY A 31 -19.82 18.58 -8.85
N ALA A 32 -18.67 18.62 -9.52
CA ALA A 32 -17.57 17.70 -9.23
C ALA A 32 -16.86 18.09 -7.92
N THR A 33 -16.64 17.09 -7.07
CA THR A 33 -15.99 17.26 -5.76
C THR A 33 -14.52 17.63 -5.92
N VAL A 34 -14.07 18.59 -5.10
CA VAL A 34 -12.67 18.88 -4.82
C VAL A 34 -12.40 18.47 -3.37
N VAL A 35 -11.34 17.70 -3.14
CA VAL A 35 -10.91 17.32 -1.80
C VAL A 35 -9.81 18.26 -1.34
N LEU A 36 -10.02 18.90 -0.19
CA LEU A 36 -9.08 19.79 0.46
C LEU A 36 -8.48 19.07 1.67
N LEU A 37 -7.16 19.12 1.81
CA LEU A 37 -6.44 18.72 3.02
C LEU A 37 -5.78 19.96 3.61
N LYS A 38 -6.18 20.35 4.82
CA LYS A 38 -5.62 21.51 5.51
C LYS A 38 -4.14 21.30 5.88
N PRO A 39 -3.32 22.35 5.96
CA PRO A 39 -1.95 22.26 6.48
C PRO A 39 -1.91 21.57 7.85
N GLY A 40 -1.02 20.59 8.02
CA GLY A 40 -0.91 19.80 9.27
C GLY A 40 -1.78 18.54 9.33
N SER A 41 -2.72 18.35 8.41
CA SER A 41 -3.60 17.15 8.36
C SER A 41 -2.91 15.90 7.79
N VAL A 42 -1.82 16.08 7.05
CA VAL A 42 -0.92 14.97 6.74
C VAL A 42 0.14 14.91 7.82
N SER A 43 -0.23 14.31 8.95
CA SER A 43 0.80 13.63 9.73
C SER A 43 1.28 12.47 8.84
N LYS A 44 2.48 12.57 8.27
CA LYS A 44 3.20 11.36 7.87
C LYS A 44 3.67 10.69 9.15
N GLU A 45 2.72 10.18 9.94
CA GLU A 45 3.10 9.30 11.02
C GLU A 45 3.71 8.06 10.39
N LYS A 46 4.99 7.88 10.68
CA LYS A 46 5.73 6.67 10.40
C LYS A 46 4.92 5.52 10.99
N THR A 47 4.19 4.77 10.16
CA THR A 47 3.54 3.58 10.68
C THR A 47 4.60 2.57 11.08
N SER A 48 4.20 1.66 11.94
CA SER A 48 4.91 0.41 12.16
C SER A 48 4.89 -0.51 10.94
N HIS A 49 4.27 -0.16 9.81
CA HIS A 49 4.17 -1.02 8.65
C HIS A 49 5.33 -0.80 7.66
N LEU A 50 5.93 -1.91 7.24
CA LEU A 50 6.98 -1.97 6.23
C LEU A 50 6.52 -2.86 5.08
N ARG A 51 6.62 -2.36 3.85
CA ARG A 51 6.42 -3.15 2.64
C ARG A 51 7.76 -3.75 2.21
N LEU A 52 7.80 -5.07 2.11
CA LEU A 52 8.95 -5.80 1.57
C LEU A 52 8.61 -6.24 0.15
N LYS A 53 9.33 -5.70 -0.83
CA LYS A 53 9.29 -6.19 -2.21
C LYS A 53 10.21 -7.40 -2.31
N THR A 54 9.69 -8.49 -2.87
CA THR A 54 10.48 -9.71 -3.06
C THR A 54 10.35 -10.22 -4.49
N THR A 55 11.27 -11.09 -4.90
CA THR A 55 11.23 -11.78 -6.20
C THR A 55 9.97 -12.63 -6.40
N ALA A 56 9.29 -13.04 -5.32
CA ALA A 56 8.03 -13.79 -5.36
C ALA A 56 6.77 -12.91 -5.17
N GLY A 57 6.93 -11.60 -5.02
CA GLY A 57 5.86 -10.62 -4.80
C GLY A 57 5.97 -9.85 -3.47
N ASP A 58 5.07 -8.90 -3.26
CA ASP A 58 5.16 -7.96 -2.14
C ASP A 58 4.38 -8.41 -0.90
N ILE A 59 4.98 -8.24 0.28
CA ILE A 59 4.31 -8.42 1.57
C ILE A 59 4.34 -7.13 2.38
N VAL A 60 3.45 -7.03 3.40
CA VAL A 60 3.51 -5.95 4.39
C VAL A 60 3.66 -6.56 5.78
N VAL A 61 4.67 -6.09 6.51
CA VAL A 61 4.99 -6.45 7.89
C VAL A 61 4.57 -5.30 8.79
N GLU A 62 3.75 -5.58 9.80
CA GLU A 62 3.55 -4.71 10.95
C GLU A 62 4.64 -5.02 11.98
N VAL A 63 5.48 -4.04 12.27
CA VAL A 63 6.54 -4.11 13.27
C VAL A 63 5.93 -3.95 14.66
N ALA A 64 6.38 -4.76 15.62
CA ALA A 64 5.89 -4.71 16.99
C ALA A 64 6.21 -3.34 17.63
N LYS A 65 5.31 -2.86 18.51
CA LYS A 65 5.46 -1.57 19.17
C LYS A 65 6.77 -1.49 19.96
N GLY A 66 7.56 -0.45 19.73
CA GLY A 66 8.84 -0.24 20.41
C GLY A 66 10.00 -1.07 19.86
N VAL A 67 9.78 -1.83 18.77
CA VAL A 67 10.82 -2.59 18.09
C VAL A 67 11.25 -1.85 16.81
N SER A 68 12.55 -1.77 16.58
CA SER A 68 13.10 -1.30 15.30
C SER A 68 13.32 -2.49 14.36
N PHE A 69 12.96 -2.32 13.09
CA PHE A 69 13.28 -3.35 12.10
C PHE A 69 14.80 -3.42 11.89
N PRO A 70 15.43 -4.61 11.96
CA PRO A 70 16.88 -4.72 12.09
C PRO A 70 17.65 -4.52 10.77
N ILE A 71 16.95 -4.25 9.67
CA ILE A 71 17.54 -4.08 8.34
C ILE A 71 17.38 -2.64 7.88
N ALA A 72 18.49 -1.99 7.56
CA ALA A 72 18.51 -0.71 6.86
C ALA A 72 18.12 -0.89 5.37
N GLU A 73 17.43 0.09 4.78
CA GLU A 73 16.96 0.04 3.38
C GLU A 73 18.10 -0.25 2.37
N ASP A 74 19.30 0.21 2.68
CA ASP A 74 20.53 0.11 1.90
C ASP A 74 21.27 -1.23 2.08
N SER A 75 20.84 -2.09 3.01
CA SER A 75 21.42 -3.44 3.25
C SER A 75 20.66 -4.57 2.54
N VAL A 76 19.61 -4.23 1.78
CA VAL A 76 18.61 -5.17 1.25
C VAL A 76 19.17 -6.12 0.19
N GLU A 77 20.15 -5.69 -0.62
CA GLU A 77 20.71 -6.50 -1.72
C GLU A 77 21.36 -7.83 -1.24
N SER A 78 21.77 -7.87 0.03
CA SER A 78 22.39 -9.03 0.67
C SER A 78 21.38 -10.08 1.18
N LEU A 79 20.10 -9.72 1.30
CA LEU A 79 19.07 -10.56 1.90
C LEU A 79 18.43 -11.50 0.88
N ARG A 80 18.81 -12.78 0.98
CA ARG A 80 18.18 -13.88 0.26
C ARG A 80 17.64 -14.93 1.22
N VAL A 81 16.67 -15.71 0.77
CA VAL A 81 16.27 -16.94 1.44
C VAL A 81 17.47 -17.88 1.44
N HIS A 82 18.05 -18.09 2.62
CA HIS A 82 19.17 -19.00 2.80
C HIS A 82 18.70 -20.38 3.24
N PHE A 83 17.66 -20.42 4.08
CA PHE A 83 17.02 -21.64 4.56
C PHE A 83 15.51 -21.51 4.46
N GLU A 84 14.84 -22.60 4.09
CA GLU A 84 13.38 -22.68 4.16
C GLU A 84 12.94 -24.12 4.42
N ASP A 85 11.77 -24.24 5.04
CA ASP A 85 11.04 -25.49 5.18
C ASP A 85 9.53 -25.22 5.14
N LYS A 86 8.72 -26.22 5.52
CA LYS A 86 7.25 -26.07 5.59
C LYS A 86 6.80 -25.07 6.67
N ASN A 87 7.64 -24.78 7.66
CA ASN A 87 7.31 -23.98 8.83
C ASN A 87 7.72 -22.52 8.66
N ALA A 88 8.88 -22.23 8.04
CA ALA A 88 9.41 -20.89 7.92
C ALA A 88 10.34 -20.70 6.69
N ALA A 89 10.60 -19.44 6.35
CA ALA A 89 11.64 -19.04 5.41
C ALA A 89 12.56 -18.00 6.08
N ALA A 90 13.87 -18.16 5.90
CA ALA A 90 14.91 -17.40 6.58
C ALA A 90 15.69 -16.52 5.60
N PHE A 91 15.55 -15.19 5.72
CA PHE A 91 16.31 -14.23 4.92
C PHE A 91 17.57 -13.76 5.65
N GLY A 92 18.73 -13.87 5.00
CA GLY A 92 20.02 -13.48 5.57
C GLY A 92 21.20 -14.16 4.86
N PRO A 93 22.36 -14.32 5.53
CA PRO A 93 22.66 -13.83 6.87
C PRO A 93 22.92 -12.32 6.91
N PHE A 94 22.77 -11.72 8.09
CA PHE A 94 23.24 -10.37 8.41
C PHE A 94 23.69 -10.30 9.88
N ALA A 95 24.44 -9.26 10.25
CA ALA A 95 24.82 -9.03 11.63
C ALA A 95 23.70 -8.29 12.38
N ALA A 96 23.34 -8.77 13.56
CA ALA A 96 22.37 -8.13 14.45
C ALA A 96 22.91 -8.07 15.89
N ASP A 97 22.28 -7.22 16.72
CA ASP A 97 22.62 -7.06 18.12
C ASP A 97 21.52 -7.65 19.02
N PHE A 98 21.70 -8.89 19.45
CA PHE A 98 20.87 -9.56 20.44
C PHE A 98 21.65 -10.72 21.08
N VAL A 99 21.15 -11.24 22.21
CA VAL A 99 21.73 -12.40 22.90
C VAL A 99 20.88 -13.64 22.62
N PRO A 100 21.36 -14.60 21.80
CA PRO A 100 20.64 -15.84 21.54
C PRO A 100 20.46 -16.67 22.82
N ALA A 101 19.32 -17.33 22.94
CA ALA A 101 19.03 -18.32 23.96
C ALA A 101 18.81 -19.68 23.31
N VAL A 102 19.15 -20.75 24.04
CA VAL A 102 18.87 -22.14 23.64
C VAL A 102 17.51 -22.51 24.24
N GLU A 103 16.44 -22.08 23.58
CA GLU A 103 15.07 -22.22 24.09
C GLU A 103 14.06 -22.37 22.93
N GLU A 104 13.09 -23.27 23.09
CA GLU A 104 12.03 -23.47 22.11
C GLU A 104 10.89 -22.47 22.34
N HIS A 105 10.45 -21.80 21.28
CA HIS A 105 9.32 -20.88 21.31
C HIS A 105 8.21 -21.31 20.36
N ARG A 106 6.97 -20.89 20.66
CA ARG A 106 5.81 -21.08 19.78
C ARG A 106 5.66 -19.86 18.89
N TYR A 107 5.62 -20.09 17.58
CA TYR A 107 5.43 -19.07 16.57
C TYR A 107 4.10 -19.26 15.86
N ALA A 108 3.37 -18.17 15.65
CA ALA A 108 2.15 -18.17 14.87
C ALA A 108 2.44 -17.95 13.38
N ARG A 109 1.49 -18.36 12.53
CA ARG A 109 1.55 -18.04 11.11
C ARG A 109 1.56 -16.53 10.89
N GLY A 110 2.52 -16.08 10.10
CA GLY A 110 2.75 -14.68 9.78
C GLY A 110 3.73 -14.00 10.72
N ASP A 111 4.15 -14.62 11.82
CA ASP A 111 5.14 -14.01 12.70
C ASP A 111 6.46 -13.79 11.95
N VAL A 112 7.08 -12.64 12.19
CA VAL A 112 8.42 -12.30 11.74
C VAL A 112 9.29 -12.23 12.98
N CYS A 113 10.29 -13.10 13.06
CA CYS A 113 11.21 -13.15 14.20
C CYS A 113 12.67 -13.05 13.77
N LEU A 114 13.49 -12.57 14.69
CA LEU A 114 14.94 -12.54 14.56
C LEU A 114 15.52 -13.80 15.20
N GLY A 115 16.19 -14.61 14.40
CA GLY A 115 16.91 -15.81 14.83
C GLY A 115 18.36 -15.78 14.34
N CYS A 116 19.14 -16.80 14.68
CA CYS A 116 20.50 -16.94 14.15
C CYS A 116 20.93 -18.39 13.97
N GLY A 117 21.87 -18.59 13.05
CA GLY A 117 22.56 -19.86 12.90
C GLY A 117 23.65 -20.02 13.96
N GLY A 118 23.71 -21.16 14.62
CA GLY A 118 24.81 -21.49 15.54
C GLY A 118 24.89 -20.64 16.81
N TYR A 119 23.78 -19.98 17.21
CA TYR A 119 23.73 -19.08 18.35
C TYR A 119 24.73 -17.91 18.27
N ASP A 120 25.05 -17.47 17.05
CA ASP A 120 25.88 -16.29 16.78
C ASP A 120 25.05 -15.21 16.09
N ALA A 121 24.79 -14.10 16.80
CA ALA A 121 24.02 -12.96 16.30
C ALA A 121 24.68 -12.25 15.10
N LYS A 122 25.96 -12.52 14.79
CA LYS A 122 26.60 -12.07 13.54
C LYS A 122 26.09 -12.80 12.30
N THR A 123 25.42 -13.94 12.51
CA THR A 123 24.82 -14.77 11.47
C THR A 123 23.30 -14.84 11.68
N ALA A 124 22.69 -13.67 11.83
CA ALA A 124 21.26 -13.51 12.06
C ALA A 124 20.43 -13.68 10.78
N TYR A 125 19.17 -14.04 10.98
CA TYR A 125 18.16 -14.24 9.94
C TYR A 125 16.83 -13.60 10.33
N LEU A 126 16.16 -13.02 9.34
CA LEU A 126 14.74 -12.69 9.41
C LEU A 126 13.95 -13.95 9.07
N MET A 127 13.30 -14.52 10.08
CA MET A 127 12.51 -15.73 9.98
C MET A 127 11.03 -15.36 9.77
N PHE A 128 10.44 -15.81 8.68
CA PHE A 128 9.03 -15.61 8.35
C PHE A 128 8.25 -16.91 8.53
N CYS A 129 7.36 -16.96 9.52
CA CYS A 129 6.64 -18.16 9.90
C CYS A 129 5.45 -18.44 8.95
N ARG A 130 5.54 -19.50 8.15
CA ARG A 130 4.51 -19.94 7.18
C ARG A 130 3.33 -20.64 7.85
N THR A 131 3.60 -21.36 8.92
CA THR A 131 2.60 -22.11 9.69
C THR A 131 2.86 -21.94 11.18
N GLU A 132 1.87 -22.25 12.00
CA GLU A 132 2.06 -22.31 13.44
C GLU A 132 2.94 -23.50 13.79
N HIS A 133 3.99 -23.27 14.58
CA HIS A 133 4.93 -24.31 14.97
C HIS A 133 5.64 -23.96 16.28
N LYS A 134 6.38 -24.93 16.83
CA LYS A 134 7.37 -24.69 17.88
C LYS A 134 8.76 -25.02 17.35
N ALA A 135 9.72 -24.16 17.63
CA ALA A 135 11.11 -24.35 17.21
C ALA A 135 12.05 -23.50 18.08
N ASP A 136 13.31 -23.92 18.13
CA ASP A 136 14.42 -23.09 18.54
C ASP A 136 15.07 -22.51 17.28
N HIS A 137 14.85 -21.21 17.05
CA HIS A 137 15.45 -20.47 15.92
C HIS A 137 16.73 -19.73 16.32
N GLY A 138 17.31 -20.02 17.49
CA GLY A 138 18.42 -19.24 18.04
C GLY A 138 18.03 -17.79 18.30
N ALA A 139 16.77 -17.56 18.69
CA ALA A 139 16.23 -16.24 18.99
C ALA A 139 16.66 -15.76 20.39
N ALA A 140 16.35 -14.51 20.74
CA ALA A 140 16.46 -14.06 22.12
C ALA A 140 15.45 -14.80 23.03
N LYS A 141 15.62 -14.69 24.34
CA LYS A 141 14.82 -15.39 25.36
C LYS A 141 13.30 -15.16 25.28
N ASP A 142 12.87 -14.08 24.63
CA ASP A 142 11.45 -13.77 24.40
C ASP A 142 10.89 -14.36 23.10
N GLY A 143 11.70 -15.16 22.38
CA GLY A 143 11.37 -15.73 21.07
C GLY A 143 11.70 -14.81 19.90
N GLY A 144 12.16 -13.58 20.14
CA GLY A 144 12.65 -12.67 19.11
C GLY A 144 11.62 -12.22 18.07
N VAL A 145 10.32 -12.27 18.37
CA VAL A 145 9.27 -11.81 17.45
C VAL A 145 9.33 -10.28 17.34
N ILE A 146 9.63 -9.79 16.14
CA ILE A 146 9.79 -8.36 15.84
C ILE A 146 8.59 -7.76 15.11
N GLY A 147 7.65 -8.60 14.65
CA GLY A 147 6.48 -8.15 13.92
C GLY A 147 5.67 -9.28 13.32
N ARG A 148 4.72 -8.92 12.45
CA ARG A 148 3.83 -9.86 11.79
C ARG A 148 3.52 -9.44 10.36
N VAL A 149 3.48 -10.39 9.44
CA VAL A 149 2.96 -10.21 8.09
C VAL A 149 1.45 -10.02 8.14
N ILE A 150 0.99 -8.82 7.83
CA ILE A 150 -0.43 -8.44 7.77
C ILE A 150 -0.99 -8.48 6.35
N PHE A 151 -0.11 -8.48 5.33
CA PHE A 151 -0.50 -8.62 3.94
C PHE A 151 0.47 -9.53 3.18
N GLY A 152 -0.06 -10.32 2.23
CA GLY A 152 0.77 -11.19 1.40
C GLY A 152 1.14 -12.52 2.08
N LEU A 153 0.36 -12.99 3.06
CA LEU A 153 0.57 -14.28 3.73
C LEU A 153 0.68 -15.48 2.77
N GLY A 154 -0.01 -15.43 1.62
CA GLY A 154 0.09 -16.46 0.58
C GLY A 154 1.41 -16.41 -0.21
N ILE A 155 2.06 -15.25 -0.27
CA ILE A 155 3.35 -15.05 -0.95
C ILE A 155 4.46 -15.75 -0.17
N MET A 156 4.40 -15.76 1.16
CA MET A 156 5.39 -16.44 2.01
C MET A 156 5.56 -17.93 1.66
N ASN A 157 4.47 -18.58 1.26
CA ASN A 157 4.45 -19.99 0.88
C ASN A 157 5.09 -20.26 -0.49
N ARG A 158 5.34 -19.21 -1.28
CA ARG A 158 5.94 -19.32 -2.62
C ARG A 158 7.43 -19.06 -2.62
N TRP A 159 7.98 -18.49 -1.55
CA TRP A 159 9.41 -18.25 -1.45
C TRP A 159 10.18 -19.57 -1.55
N LYS A 160 11.34 -19.52 -2.20
CA LYS A 160 12.27 -20.64 -2.33
C LYS A 160 13.68 -20.17 -2.03
N ASN A 161 14.59 -21.12 -1.80
CA ASN A 161 16.01 -20.81 -1.68
C ASN A 161 16.47 -19.88 -2.83
N GLY A 162 17.13 -18.79 -2.47
CA GLY A 162 17.63 -17.79 -3.42
C GLY A 162 16.67 -16.63 -3.73
N ASP A 163 15.39 -16.70 -3.36
CA ASP A 163 14.50 -15.53 -3.45
C ASP A 163 15.03 -14.37 -2.61
N ARG A 164 14.82 -13.14 -3.08
CA ARG A 164 15.44 -11.94 -2.49
C ARG A 164 14.39 -10.94 -2.04
N ILE A 165 14.70 -10.25 -0.94
CA ILE A 165 14.08 -8.95 -0.68
C ILE A 165 14.83 -7.97 -1.57
N THR A 166 14.10 -7.26 -2.43
CA THR A 166 14.67 -6.31 -3.40
C THR A 166 14.51 -4.88 -2.96
N LYS A 167 13.53 -4.60 -2.09
CA LYS A 167 13.32 -3.27 -1.52
C LYS A 167 12.54 -3.36 -0.21
N ILE A 168 12.85 -2.48 0.74
CA ILE A 168 12.05 -2.22 1.93
C ILE A 168 11.53 -0.80 1.78
N GLU A 169 10.22 -0.62 1.88
CA GLU A 169 9.56 0.69 1.79
C GLU A 169 8.75 0.90 3.06
N GLN A 170 8.98 2.03 3.75
CA GLN A 170 8.08 2.42 4.82
C GLN A 170 6.69 2.69 4.26
N VAL A 171 5.68 2.02 4.83
CA VAL A 171 4.29 2.32 4.52
C VAL A 171 3.90 3.53 5.37
N PHE A 172 3.38 4.56 4.73
CA PHE A 172 2.76 5.66 5.44
C PHE A 172 1.27 5.33 5.55
N SER A 173 0.72 5.38 6.75
CA SER A 173 -0.73 5.40 6.91
C SER A 173 -1.17 6.81 6.60
N SER A 174 -2.08 6.93 5.66
CA SER A 174 -2.96 8.09 5.63
C SER A 174 -4.02 7.86 6.71
N VAL A 175 -3.73 8.27 7.95
CA VAL A 175 -4.69 8.35 9.08
C VAL A 175 -4.28 9.64 9.82
N ASP A 176 -5.09 10.67 10.01
CA ASP A 176 -6.53 10.86 9.92
C ASP A 176 -6.90 11.94 8.87
N ALA A 177 -7.93 11.66 8.08
CA ALA A 177 -8.67 12.66 7.33
C ALA A 177 -9.59 13.48 8.27
N SER A 178 -9.14 13.84 9.48
CA SER A 178 -9.95 14.66 10.39
C SER A 178 -10.20 16.06 9.84
N ASP A 179 -9.30 16.53 8.97
CA ASP A 179 -9.40 17.84 8.30
C ASP A 179 -9.47 17.71 6.77
N ALA A 180 -9.87 16.55 6.26
CA ALA A 180 -10.18 16.40 4.84
C ALA A 180 -11.61 16.89 4.59
N GLU A 181 -11.75 17.86 3.70
CA GLU A 181 -13.03 18.45 3.35
C GLU A 181 -13.32 18.19 1.87
N ALA A 182 -14.48 17.59 1.59
CA ALA A 182 -14.97 17.41 0.23
C ALA A 182 -15.91 18.58 -0.09
N VAL A 183 -15.49 19.48 -0.96
CA VAL A 183 -16.25 20.68 -1.35
C VAL A 183 -16.66 20.63 -2.81
N THR A 184 -17.81 21.21 -3.13
CA THR A 184 -18.24 21.49 -4.52
C THR A 184 -18.28 22.98 -4.81
N ASP A 185 -18.16 23.82 -3.78
CA ASP A 185 -18.15 25.27 -3.90
C ASP A 185 -16.75 25.76 -4.27
N LEU A 186 -16.60 26.25 -5.49
CA LEU A 186 -15.34 26.75 -6.02
C LEU A 186 -15.03 28.20 -5.58
N SER A 187 -15.90 28.85 -4.80
CA SER A 187 -15.64 30.16 -4.21
C SER A 187 -14.72 30.08 -2.98
N HIS A 188 -14.46 28.88 -2.46
CA HIS A 188 -13.58 28.65 -1.33
C HIS A 188 -12.17 29.24 -1.57
N GLU A 189 -11.69 30.06 -0.63
CA GLU A 189 -10.32 30.61 -0.65
C GLU A 189 -9.31 29.57 -0.17
N VAL A 190 -8.14 29.50 -0.80
CA VAL A 190 -7.10 28.54 -0.41
C VAL A 190 -6.18 29.10 0.67
N GLU A 191 -5.74 28.21 1.56
CA GLU A 191 -4.85 28.54 2.67
C GLU A 191 -3.42 28.05 2.41
N ASP A 192 -2.44 28.67 3.05
CA ASP A 192 -1.03 28.25 2.97
C ASP A 192 -0.85 26.80 3.44
N GLY A 193 -0.12 26.01 2.67
CA GLY A 193 0.14 24.59 2.91
C GLY A 193 -1.03 23.65 2.62
N MET A 194 -2.15 24.14 2.08
CA MET A 194 -3.30 23.31 1.70
C MET A 194 -2.96 22.38 0.51
N GLN A 195 -3.41 21.12 0.58
CA GLN A 195 -3.38 20.20 -0.56
C GLN A 195 -4.76 20.07 -1.17
N ILE A 196 -4.81 20.09 -2.50
CA ILE A 196 -6.04 20.18 -3.28
C ILE A 196 -6.03 19.05 -4.29
N PHE A 197 -7.02 18.16 -4.21
CA PHE A 197 -7.22 17.06 -5.14
C PHE A 197 -8.51 17.33 -5.92
N SER A 198 -8.34 17.63 -7.20
CA SER A 198 -9.45 17.95 -8.12
C SER A 198 -9.70 16.84 -9.14
N THR A 199 -8.75 15.92 -9.30
CA THR A 199 -8.84 14.82 -10.25
C THR A 199 -8.33 13.52 -9.63
N LEU A 200 -8.84 12.42 -10.16
CA LEU A 200 -8.31 11.08 -9.92
C LEU A 200 -7.69 10.59 -11.23
N THR A 201 -6.47 10.05 -11.13
CA THR A 201 -5.79 9.41 -12.27
C THR A 201 -5.85 7.90 -12.08
N ILE A 202 -6.41 7.20 -13.06
CA ILE A 202 -6.52 5.75 -13.06
C ILE A 202 -5.64 5.20 -14.18
N THR A 203 -4.75 4.27 -13.84
CA THR A 203 -3.98 3.51 -14.82
C THR A 203 -4.73 2.23 -15.16
N ALA A 204 -5.01 2.01 -16.45
CA ALA A 204 -5.65 0.78 -16.90
C ALA A 204 -4.75 -0.44 -16.66
N GLU A 205 -5.32 -1.55 -16.18
CA GLU A 205 -4.58 -2.81 -16.06
C GLU A 205 -4.08 -3.26 -17.44
N GLY A 206 -2.83 -3.72 -17.50
CA GLY A 206 -2.19 -4.09 -18.75
C GLY A 206 -1.61 -2.90 -19.54
N TYR A 207 -1.78 -1.66 -19.07
CA TYR A 207 -1.11 -0.48 -19.62
C TYR A 207 0.18 -0.17 -18.83
N ARG A 208 1.31 -0.05 -19.53
CA ARG A 208 2.57 0.50 -18.98
C ARG A 208 2.84 1.86 -19.62
N GLU A 209 3.40 2.76 -18.82
CA GLU A 209 3.84 4.09 -19.28
C GLU A 209 4.76 3.94 -20.50
N ASN A 210 4.64 4.83 -21.49
CA ASN A 210 5.36 4.80 -22.77
C ASN A 210 5.00 3.65 -23.75
N HIS A 211 3.93 2.90 -23.52
CA HIS A 211 3.46 1.84 -24.44
C HIS A 211 4.49 0.72 -24.71
N GLU A 212 5.49 0.54 -23.85
CA GLU A 212 6.55 -0.46 -24.05
C GLU A 212 6.00 -1.89 -24.07
N GLU A 213 4.92 -2.14 -23.32
CA GLU A 213 4.21 -3.41 -23.30
C GLU A 213 2.73 -3.16 -22.97
N ILE A 214 1.83 -3.55 -23.88
CA ILE A 214 0.39 -3.54 -23.67
C ILE A 214 -0.07 -4.97 -23.53
N SER A 215 -0.69 -5.29 -22.39
CA SER A 215 -1.35 -6.57 -22.19
C SER A 215 -2.87 -6.42 -22.30
N THR A 216 -3.50 -7.35 -23.02
CA THR A 216 -4.96 -7.38 -23.22
C THR A 216 -5.65 -8.39 -22.31
N HIS A 217 -4.97 -8.92 -21.29
CA HIS A 217 -5.51 -10.00 -20.45
C HIS A 217 -6.73 -9.59 -19.60
N ALA A 218 -7.00 -8.29 -19.46
CA ALA A 218 -8.13 -7.72 -18.72
C ALA A 218 -8.87 -6.66 -19.58
N ALA A 219 -8.80 -6.80 -20.90
CA ALA A 219 -9.27 -5.80 -21.84
C ALA A 219 -10.78 -5.54 -21.69
N GLU A 220 -11.60 -6.57 -21.46
CA GLU A 220 -13.06 -6.37 -21.33
C GLU A 220 -13.41 -5.60 -20.04
N SER A 221 -12.70 -5.87 -18.94
CA SER A 221 -12.85 -5.17 -17.67
C SER A 221 -12.39 -3.72 -17.77
N VAL A 222 -11.29 -3.47 -18.49
CA VAL A 222 -10.78 -2.13 -18.78
C VAL A 222 -11.73 -1.36 -19.69
N ASP A 223 -12.25 -1.99 -20.75
CA ASP A 223 -13.24 -1.38 -21.64
C ASP A 223 -14.51 -1.01 -20.90
N HIS A 224 -14.98 -1.88 -20.00
CA HIS A 224 -16.11 -1.57 -19.12
C HIS A 224 -15.82 -0.34 -18.26
N MET A 225 -14.66 -0.27 -17.59
CA MET A 225 -14.25 0.90 -16.81
C MET A 225 -14.18 2.17 -17.67
N LEU A 226 -13.60 2.11 -18.87
CA LEU A 226 -13.51 3.25 -19.78
C LEU A 226 -14.89 3.71 -20.26
N PHE A 227 -15.80 2.77 -20.54
CA PHE A 227 -17.18 3.06 -20.89
C PHE A 227 -17.94 3.75 -19.74
N ARG A 228 -17.64 3.37 -18.49
CA ARG A 228 -18.16 4.00 -17.28
C ARG A 228 -17.62 5.42 -17.09
N LEU A 229 -16.32 5.61 -17.32
CA LEU A 229 -15.61 6.88 -17.15
C LEU A 229 -15.64 7.78 -18.41
N ARG A 230 -16.46 7.46 -19.43
CA ARG A 230 -16.46 8.16 -20.73
C ARG A 230 -16.77 9.65 -20.61
N ASP A 231 -17.60 10.01 -19.63
CA ASP A 231 -18.01 11.39 -19.36
C ASP A 231 -16.97 12.14 -18.50
N ARG A 232 -15.84 11.47 -18.20
CA ARG A 232 -14.73 11.95 -17.36
C ARG A 232 -15.15 12.30 -15.93
N THR A 233 -16.26 11.73 -15.48
CA THR A 233 -16.77 11.80 -14.11
C THR A 233 -16.84 10.41 -13.51
N PHE A 234 -16.77 10.34 -12.18
CA PHE A 234 -17.01 9.14 -11.41
C PHE A 234 -18.16 9.42 -10.45
N ASP A 235 -19.33 8.85 -10.73
CA ASP A 235 -20.55 9.19 -10.01
C ASP A 235 -20.66 8.38 -8.72
N ILE A 236 -20.37 9.02 -7.59
CA ILE A 236 -20.35 8.36 -6.29
C ILE A 236 -21.79 8.14 -5.80
N ASP A 237 -22.31 6.93 -5.99
CA ASP A 237 -23.63 6.52 -5.48
C ASP A 237 -23.55 5.95 -4.07
N ARG A 238 -22.36 5.52 -3.64
CA ARG A 238 -22.08 5.07 -2.28
C ARG A 238 -20.69 5.46 -1.84
N SER A 239 -20.60 6.03 -0.64
CA SER A 239 -19.35 6.25 0.08
C SER A 239 -19.33 5.40 1.36
N ALA A 240 -18.22 4.71 1.60
CA ALA A 240 -17.94 3.93 2.80
C ALA A 240 -16.51 4.22 3.27
N SER A 241 -16.17 3.81 4.49
CA SER A 241 -14.84 4.06 5.07
C SER A 241 -13.67 3.44 4.30
N THR A 242 -13.93 2.46 3.42
CA THR A 242 -12.89 1.70 2.70
C THR A 242 -13.06 1.70 1.19
N TYR A 243 -14.12 2.32 0.66
CA TYR A 243 -14.37 2.41 -0.77
C TYR A 243 -15.40 3.50 -1.10
N ILE A 244 -15.31 4.04 -2.30
CA ILE A 244 -16.41 4.71 -2.99
C ILE A 244 -16.92 3.79 -4.10
N ARG A 245 -18.12 4.01 -4.58
CA ARG A 245 -18.71 3.21 -5.65
C ARG A 245 -19.40 4.10 -6.66
N ASP A 246 -19.23 3.75 -7.92
CA ASP A 246 -20.12 4.14 -9.01
C ASP A 246 -20.93 2.91 -9.45
N HIS A 247 -22.24 3.05 -9.33
CA HIS A 247 -23.22 2.10 -9.82
C HIS A 247 -24.35 2.84 -10.55
N ALA A 248 -24.06 3.49 -11.68
CA ALA A 248 -25.14 3.91 -12.59
C ALA A 248 -25.66 2.73 -13.43
N GLU A 249 -26.96 2.73 -13.69
CA GLU A 249 -27.68 1.59 -14.26
C GLU A 249 -27.17 1.16 -15.65
N GLY A 250 -26.84 -0.13 -15.75
CA GLY A 250 -26.49 -0.82 -16.98
C GLY A 250 -25.99 -2.21 -16.63
N LYS A 251 -26.80 -3.24 -16.87
CA LYS A 251 -26.41 -4.65 -16.66
C LYS A 251 -25.43 -5.08 -17.76
N LEU A 252 -24.29 -4.44 -17.85
CA LEU A 252 -23.20 -4.92 -18.67
C LEU A 252 -22.52 -6.04 -17.89
N TYR A 253 -22.50 -7.21 -18.52
CA TYR A 253 -21.74 -8.34 -18.01
C TYR A 253 -20.26 -7.94 -18.01
N VAL A 254 -19.62 -8.01 -16.84
CA VAL A 254 -18.18 -7.82 -16.72
C VAL A 254 -17.57 -9.20 -16.43
N PRO A 255 -16.75 -9.75 -17.33
CA PRO A 255 -16.09 -11.02 -17.08
C PRO A 255 -15.11 -10.91 -15.92
N GLN A 256 -14.87 -12.03 -15.24
CA GLN A 256 -13.80 -12.12 -14.26
C GLN A 256 -12.48 -12.48 -14.94
N GLU A 257 -11.86 -11.50 -15.60
CA GLU A 257 -10.57 -11.68 -16.28
C GLU A 257 -9.38 -11.73 -15.30
N LEU A 258 -9.48 -11.00 -14.18
CA LEU A 258 -8.40 -10.90 -13.20
C LEU A 258 -8.92 -10.97 -11.76
N GLN A 259 -8.44 -11.98 -11.02
CA GLN A 259 -8.74 -12.14 -9.61
C GLN A 259 -7.49 -11.89 -8.77
N LYS A 260 -7.39 -10.68 -8.20
CA LYS A 260 -6.34 -10.29 -7.25
C LYS A 260 -6.96 -9.81 -5.93
N PRO A 261 -6.24 -9.89 -4.80
CA PRO A 261 -6.66 -9.25 -3.56
C PRO A 261 -6.84 -7.74 -3.77
N ARG A 262 -7.91 -7.17 -3.19
CA ARG A 262 -8.09 -5.72 -3.16
C ARG A 262 -6.98 -5.08 -2.33
N ARG A 263 -6.37 -4.04 -2.87
CA ARG A 263 -5.43 -3.18 -2.16
C ARG A 263 -5.97 -1.75 -2.23
N GLU A 264 -5.54 -0.93 -1.28
CA GLU A 264 -5.78 0.51 -1.34
C GLU A 264 -5.29 1.08 -2.68
N GLY A 265 -6.07 2.00 -3.25
CA GLY A 265 -5.78 2.62 -4.54
C GLY A 265 -6.06 1.75 -5.78
N VAL A 266 -6.59 0.53 -5.62
CA VAL A 266 -6.92 -0.34 -6.76
C VAL A 266 -8.38 -0.15 -7.16
N VAL A 267 -8.60 0.15 -8.44
CA VAL A 267 -9.93 0.19 -9.04
C VAL A 267 -10.40 -1.22 -9.36
N THR A 268 -11.63 -1.57 -8.96
CA THR A 268 -12.18 -2.92 -9.21
C THR A 268 -13.60 -2.87 -9.76
N ALA A 269 -13.93 -3.81 -10.63
CA ALA A 269 -15.30 -4.03 -11.09
C ALA A 269 -15.94 -5.21 -10.34
N ARG A 270 -17.22 -5.11 -10.02
CA ARG A 270 -18.00 -6.25 -9.51
C ARG A 270 -18.48 -7.11 -10.67
N THR A 271 -18.03 -8.35 -10.73
CA THR A 271 -18.36 -9.28 -11.82
C THR A 271 -19.67 -10.05 -11.58
N ALA A 272 -20.04 -10.32 -10.32
CA ALA A 272 -21.22 -11.12 -9.99
C ALA A 272 -22.03 -10.56 -8.79
N GLY A 273 -23.30 -10.97 -8.71
CA GLY A 273 -24.22 -10.63 -7.62
C GLY A 273 -24.88 -9.25 -7.77
N LYS A 274 -25.50 -8.76 -6.69
CA LYS A 274 -26.17 -7.45 -6.67
C LYS A 274 -25.14 -6.35 -6.94
N GLY A 275 -25.44 -5.51 -7.93
CA GLY A 275 -24.55 -4.44 -8.38
C GLY A 275 -23.39 -4.90 -9.25
N SER A 276 -23.53 -6.03 -9.96
CA SER A 276 -22.62 -6.40 -11.05
C SER A 276 -22.49 -5.23 -12.04
N GLY A 277 -21.28 -4.98 -12.52
CA GLY A 277 -20.91 -3.81 -13.31
C GLY A 277 -20.50 -2.57 -12.50
N ALA A 278 -20.73 -2.53 -11.18
CA ALA A 278 -20.27 -1.41 -10.35
C ALA A 278 -18.74 -1.31 -10.32
N ILE A 279 -18.23 -0.08 -10.36
CA ILE A 279 -16.82 0.26 -10.18
C ILE A 279 -16.60 0.75 -8.75
N TYR A 280 -15.48 0.35 -8.14
CA TYR A 280 -15.05 0.68 -6.78
C TYR A 280 -13.62 1.21 -6.82
#